data_AF-A0A350G5Q6-F1
#
_entry.id   AF-A0A350G5Q6-F1
#
_cell.length_a   1.000
_cell.length_b   1.000
_cell.length_c   1.000
_cell.angle_alpha   90.00
_cell.angle_beta   90.00
_cell.angle_gamma   90.00
#
_symmetry.space_group_name_H-M   'P 1'
#
loop_
_entity.id
_entity.type
_entity.pdbx_description
1 polymer ?
#
loop_
_entity_poly.entity_id
_entity_poly.type
_entity_poly.pdbx_seq_one_letter_code
_entity_poly.pdbx_strand_id
1 'polypeptide(L)'
;MVWDTFEYNLVSRISLMSGIPSRPAIFIRLFMSPKNKTVTIIGAGLAGLSAAFDLHRAGWKVMVFEARDRVGGRVYSLRSFSNGLVAEGGGEYIEENHTRMVALAKQFGFKLASS
;
A
#
# COMPACT_ATOMS: atom_id res chain seq x y z
N MET A 1 -19.77 4.55 -4.79
CA MET A 1 -18.47 5.20 -5.07
C MET A 1 -18.72 6.70 -5.11
N VAL A 2 -18.84 7.31 -3.93
CA VAL A 2 -19.32 8.69 -3.72
C VAL A 2 -18.29 9.38 -2.84
N TRP A 3 -17.17 9.83 -3.43
CA TRP A 3 -16.13 10.59 -2.72
C TRP A 3 -15.33 11.55 -3.62
N ASP A 4 -15.89 12.09 -4.70
CA ASP A 4 -15.14 12.99 -5.61
C ASP A 4 -15.85 14.29 -6.04
N THR A 5 -17.03 14.62 -5.50
CA THR A 5 -17.82 15.75 -6.03
C THR A 5 -17.75 17.05 -5.20
N PHE A 6 -17.02 17.08 -4.07
CA PHE A 6 -17.10 18.23 -3.14
C PHE A 6 -15.98 19.27 -3.24
N GLU A 7 -14.93 19.07 -4.05
CA GLU A 7 -13.83 20.06 -4.18
C GLU A 7 -13.87 20.92 -5.46
N TYR A 8 -14.81 20.68 -6.38
CA TYR A 8 -14.78 21.32 -7.71
C TYR A 8 -15.33 22.75 -7.79
N ASN A 9 -15.92 23.32 -6.73
CA ASN A 9 -16.65 24.59 -6.83
C ASN A 9 -16.06 25.81 -6.09
N LEU A 10 -14.95 25.66 -5.36
CA LEU A 10 -14.43 26.78 -4.56
C LEU A 10 -13.34 27.61 -5.26
N VAL A 11 -12.57 27.01 -6.17
CA VAL A 11 -11.38 27.67 -6.77
C VAL A 11 -11.74 28.55 -7.98
N SER A 12 -12.90 28.36 -8.60
CA SER A 12 -13.29 29.05 -9.84
C SER A 12 -13.76 30.49 -9.65
N ARG A 13 -14.10 30.92 -8.42
CA ARG A 13 -14.77 32.23 -8.18
C ARG A 13 -13.84 33.38 -7.81
N ILE A 14 -12.56 33.12 -7.53
CA ILE A 14 -11.62 34.18 -7.10
C ILE A 14 -10.93 34.87 -8.30
N SER A 15 -10.98 34.28 -9.50
CA SER A 15 -10.27 34.84 -10.67
C SER A 15 -11.05 35.87 -11.51
N LEU A 16 -12.31 36.18 -11.19
CA LEU A 16 -13.17 36.99 -12.07
C LEU A 16 -13.27 38.49 -11.72
N MET A 17 -12.57 39.01 -10.70
CA MET A 17 -12.74 40.41 -10.26
C MET A 17 -11.51 41.33 -10.34
N SER A 18 -10.38 40.94 -10.95
CA SER A 18 -9.18 41.80 -10.96
C SER A 18 -8.49 42.06 -12.30
N GLY A 19 -9.02 41.59 -13.44
CA GLY A 19 -8.53 42.03 -14.76
C GLY A 19 -7.04 41.75 -15.05
N ILE A 20 -6.42 40.78 -14.37
CA ILE A 20 -5.01 40.40 -14.60
C ILE A 20 -4.96 39.37 -15.75
N PRO A 21 -4.11 39.55 -16.78
CA PRO A 21 -3.97 38.57 -17.86
C PRO A 21 -3.49 37.22 -17.31
N SER A 22 -4.23 36.17 -17.66
CA SER A 22 -3.98 34.78 -17.31
C SER A 22 -2.67 34.28 -17.93
N ARG A 23 -1.57 34.35 -17.20
CA ARG A 23 -0.46 33.43 -17.44
C ARG A 23 -1.02 32.01 -17.28
N PRO A 24 -0.74 31.05 -18.17
CA PRO A 24 -1.16 29.68 -17.95
C PRO A 24 -0.47 29.25 -16.66
N ALA A 25 -1.24 29.18 -15.57
CA ALA A 25 -0.79 28.55 -14.36
C ALA A 25 -0.44 27.14 -14.78
N ILE A 26 0.86 26.85 -14.81
CA ILE A 26 1.38 25.50 -14.82
C ILE A 26 0.64 24.80 -13.67
N PHE A 27 -0.38 24.02 -14.03
CA PHE A 27 -1.07 23.13 -13.12
C PHE A 27 -0.09 21.98 -12.87
N ILE A 28 0.98 22.26 -12.13
CA ILE A 28 1.63 21.23 -11.34
C ILE A 28 0.52 20.80 -10.40
N ARG A 29 -0.13 19.69 -10.74
CA ARG A 29 -0.89 18.91 -9.79
C ARG A 29 0.15 18.36 -8.81
N LEU A 30 0.62 19.24 -7.94
CA LEU A 30 1.33 18.86 -6.75
C LEU A 30 0.27 18.05 -6.03
N PHE A 31 0.38 16.72 -6.13
CA PHE A 31 -0.29 15.87 -5.16
C PHE A 31 0.28 16.33 -3.83
N MET A 32 -0.40 17.29 -3.20
CA MET A 32 -0.12 17.67 -1.83
C MET A 32 -0.33 16.39 -1.06
N SER A 33 0.78 15.74 -0.69
CA SER A 33 0.73 14.69 0.31
C SER A 33 0.03 15.32 1.50
N PRO A 34 -1.15 14.83 1.90
CA PRO A 34 -1.90 15.44 2.97
C PRO A 34 -1.02 15.32 4.21
N LYS A 35 -0.38 16.43 4.59
CA LYS A 35 0.48 16.49 5.76
C LYS A 35 -0.37 16.02 6.93
N ASN A 36 0.03 14.90 7.52
CA ASN A 36 -0.48 14.32 8.76
C ASN A 36 -1.66 13.33 8.66
N LYS A 37 -1.81 12.55 7.58
CA LYS A 37 -2.73 11.40 7.63
C LYS A 37 -2.10 10.21 8.37
N THR A 38 -2.73 9.81 9.48
CA THR A 38 -2.36 8.63 10.27
C THR A 38 -3.33 7.49 10.01
N VAL A 39 -2.83 6.26 9.96
CA VAL A 39 -3.66 5.06 9.84
C VAL A 39 -3.16 3.98 10.80
N THR A 40 -4.11 3.33 11.46
CA THR A 40 -3.86 2.15 12.28
C THR A 40 -4.41 0.92 11.57
N ILE A 41 -3.59 -0.12 11.46
CA ILE A 41 -3.94 -1.39 10.85
C ILE A 41 -3.87 -2.47 11.93
N ILE A 42 -4.94 -3.25 12.05
CA ILE A 42 -5.03 -4.37 13.00
C ILE A 42 -4.82 -5.67 12.22
N GLY A 43 -3.75 -6.39 12.55
CA GLY A 43 -3.28 -7.61 11.92
C GLY A 43 -2.11 -7.38 10.95
N ALA A 44 -0.97 -8.02 11.22
CA ALA A 44 0.21 -8.07 10.36
C ALA A 44 0.26 -9.34 9.50
N GLY A 45 -0.89 -9.76 8.97
CA GLY A 45 -0.96 -10.75 7.88
C GLY A 45 -0.70 -10.12 6.50
N LEU A 46 -0.72 -10.93 5.44
CA LEU A 46 -0.50 -10.44 4.06
C LEU A 46 -1.36 -9.22 3.69
N ALA A 47 -2.66 -9.23 4.01
CA ALA A 47 -3.56 -8.13 3.71
C ALA A 47 -3.18 -6.84 4.45
N GLY A 48 -2.96 -6.93 5.77
CA GLY A 48 -2.60 -5.77 6.59
C GLY A 48 -1.23 -5.21 6.24
N LEU A 49 -0.23 -6.07 5.99
CA LEU A 49 1.10 -5.64 5.56
C LEU A 49 1.09 -5.05 4.14
N SER A 50 0.28 -5.58 3.21
CA SER A 50 0.13 -4.96 1.89
C SER A 50 -0.50 -3.58 1.99
N ALA A 51 -1.56 -3.42 2.80
CA ALA A 51 -2.19 -2.12 3.03
C ALA A 51 -1.22 -1.14 3.69
N ALA A 52 -0.46 -1.60 4.70
CA ALA A 52 0.57 -0.80 5.36
C ALA A 52 1.63 -0.32 4.37
N PHE A 53 2.10 -1.21 3.52
CA PHE A 53 3.10 -0.93 2.49
C PHE A 53 2.61 0.12 1.50
N ASP A 54 1.41 -0.06 0.95
CA ASP A 54 0.86 0.85 -0.06
C ASP A 54 0.54 2.24 0.55
N LEU A 55 -0.02 2.29 1.77
CA LEU A 55 -0.31 3.55 2.48
C LEU A 55 0.95 4.29 2.92
N HIS A 56 1.96 3.56 3.39
CA HIS A 56 3.25 4.16 3.76
C HIS A 56 3.91 4.81 2.54
N ARG A 57 3.92 4.13 1.38
CA ARG A 57 4.42 4.68 0.12
C ARG A 57 3.64 5.89 -0.37
N ALA A 58 2.35 5.96 -0.04
CA ALA A 58 1.50 7.12 -0.31
C ALA A 58 1.72 8.29 0.68
N GLY A 59 2.66 8.17 1.63
CA GLY A 59 3.04 9.22 2.58
C GLY A 59 2.22 9.24 3.88
N TRP A 60 1.48 8.18 4.19
CA TRP A 60 0.75 8.07 5.46
C TRP A 60 1.69 7.68 6.61
N LYS A 61 1.38 8.17 7.82
CA LYS A 61 1.98 7.63 9.06
C LYS A 61 1.21 6.38 9.46
N VAL A 62 1.83 5.21 9.27
CA VAL A 62 1.20 3.90 9.48
C VAL A 62 1.64 3.30 10.80
N MET A 63 0.69 2.78 11.58
CA MET A 63 0.92 1.92 12.74
C MET A 63 0.25 0.57 12.50
N VAL A 64 0.96 -0.53 12.75
CA VAL A 64 0.43 -1.89 12.60
C VAL A 64 0.48 -2.58 13.94
N PHE A 65 -0.64 -3.14 14.39
CA PHE A 65 -0.73 -3.96 15.60
C PHE A 65 -0.98 -5.41 15.21
N GLU A 66 -0.21 -6.34 15.78
CA GLU A 66 -0.37 -7.78 15.59
C GLU A 66 -0.57 -8.44 16.94
N ALA A 67 -1.49 -9.40 17.00
CA ALA A 67 -1.81 -10.10 18.25
C ALA A 67 -0.75 -11.15 18.60
N ARG A 68 -0.08 -11.70 17.60
CA ARG A 68 0.99 -12.70 17.76
C ARG A 68 2.35 -12.04 17.93
N ASP A 69 3.30 -12.84 18.38
CA ASP A 69 4.73 -12.51 18.45
C ASP A 69 5.44 -12.53 17.07
N ARG A 70 4.70 -12.84 16.00
CA ARG A 70 5.20 -12.91 14.63
C ARG A 70 4.24 -12.30 13.63
N VAL A 71 4.80 -11.79 12.55
CA VAL A 71 4.04 -11.34 11.37
C VAL A 71 3.73 -12.51 10.42
N GLY A 72 3.00 -12.22 9.35
CA GLY A 72 2.64 -13.17 8.28
C GLY A 72 1.23 -13.72 8.38
N GLY A 73 0.62 -13.68 9.57
CA GLY A 73 -0.74 -14.18 9.80
C GLY A 73 -0.84 -15.67 9.50
N ARG A 74 -1.62 -16.02 8.46
CA ARG A 74 -1.78 -17.41 7.97
C ARG A 74 -0.66 -17.90 7.06
N VAL A 75 0.31 -17.05 6.71
CA VAL A 75 1.56 -17.47 6.06
C VAL A 75 2.59 -17.70 7.16
N TYR A 76 3.14 -18.91 7.24
CA TYR A 76 4.02 -19.30 8.33
C TYR A 76 4.95 -20.45 7.95
N SER A 77 6.25 -20.17 7.93
CA SER A 77 7.30 -21.16 7.68
C SER A 77 7.90 -21.68 8.98
N LEU A 78 7.83 -22.98 9.21
CA LEU A 78 8.51 -23.73 10.27
C LEU A 78 9.96 -23.97 9.83
N ARG A 79 10.88 -23.09 10.26
CA ARG A 79 12.29 -23.11 9.80
C ARG A 79 13.18 -24.17 10.46
N SER A 80 12.69 -24.80 11.51
CA SER A 80 13.39 -25.88 12.23
C SER A 80 12.57 -27.16 12.14
N PHE A 81 12.13 -27.50 10.92
CA PHE A 81 11.47 -28.77 10.67
C PHE A 81 12.50 -29.90 10.58
N SER A 82 12.01 -31.15 10.44
CA SER A 82 12.82 -32.37 10.39
C SER A 82 14.09 -32.19 9.52
N ASN A 83 15.23 -32.61 10.05
CA ASN A 83 16.53 -32.59 9.35
C ASN A 83 16.93 -31.22 8.77
N GLY A 84 16.56 -30.11 9.43
CA GLY A 84 16.91 -28.76 8.96
C GLY A 84 16.10 -28.29 7.75
N LEU A 85 15.04 -29.01 7.41
CA LEU A 85 14.10 -28.59 6.37
C LEU A 85 13.22 -27.45 6.87
N VAL A 86 12.60 -26.76 5.92
CA VAL A 86 11.54 -25.78 6.16
C VAL A 86 10.21 -26.40 5.73
N ALA A 87 9.20 -26.34 6.59
CA ALA A 87 7.84 -26.74 6.25
C ALA A 87 6.91 -25.53 6.32
N GLU A 88 5.98 -25.40 5.37
CA GLU A 88 4.95 -24.37 5.44
C GLU A 88 3.77 -24.88 6.29
N GLY A 89 3.43 -24.13 7.33
CA GLY A 89 2.30 -24.42 8.22
C GLY A 89 1.04 -23.63 7.86
N GLY A 90 0.96 -23.11 6.64
CA GLY A 90 -0.03 -22.13 6.22
C GLY A 90 -0.06 -21.93 4.70
N GLY A 91 -0.40 -20.72 4.24
CA GLY A 91 -0.44 -20.44 2.80
C GLY A 91 0.94 -20.55 2.15
N GLU A 92 1.08 -21.42 1.16
CA GLU A 92 2.40 -21.86 0.65
C GLU A 92 2.59 -21.71 -0.87
N TYR A 93 1.52 -21.68 -1.67
CA TYR A 93 1.61 -21.68 -3.14
C TYR A 93 1.41 -20.29 -3.78
N ILE A 94 2.21 -20.01 -4.80
CA ILE A 94 2.05 -18.85 -5.71
C ILE A 94 2.03 -19.37 -7.14
N GLU A 95 0.91 -19.22 -7.83
CA GLU A 95 0.78 -19.54 -9.26
C GLU A 95 1.14 -18.34 -10.14
N GLU A 96 1.41 -18.60 -11.41
CA GLU A 96 1.77 -17.58 -12.40
C GLU A 96 0.68 -16.51 -12.60
N ASN A 97 -0.59 -16.90 -12.44
CA ASN A 97 -1.74 -16.01 -12.56
C ASN A 97 -1.94 -15.09 -11.34
N HIS A 98 -1.21 -15.29 -10.23
CA HIS A 98 -1.26 -14.45 -9.03
C HIS A 98 -0.46 -13.16 -9.22
N THR A 99 -0.90 -12.31 -10.14
CA THR A 99 -0.19 -11.11 -10.64
C THR A 99 0.39 -10.24 -9.52
N ARG A 100 -0.37 -9.95 -8.46
CA ARG A 100 0.11 -9.13 -7.34
C ARG A 100 1.21 -9.82 -6.52
N MET A 101 1.08 -11.13 -6.25
CA MET A 101 2.07 -11.89 -5.49
C MET A 101 3.37 -12.03 -6.28
N VAL A 102 3.28 -12.34 -7.58
CA VAL A 102 4.43 -12.41 -8.49
C VAL A 102 5.15 -11.06 -8.58
N ALA A 103 4.40 -9.96 -8.72
CA ALA A 103 4.99 -8.61 -8.75
C ALA A 103 5.71 -8.25 -7.44
N LEU A 104 5.12 -8.58 -6.27
CA LEU A 104 5.75 -8.34 -4.97
C LEU A 104 6.98 -9.22 -4.78
N ALA A 105 6.94 -10.50 -5.19
CA ALA A 105 8.10 -11.39 -5.15
C ALA A 105 9.27 -10.80 -5.93
N LYS A 106 9.02 -10.33 -7.16
CA LYS A 106 10.02 -9.63 -7.98
C LYS A 106 10.51 -8.34 -7.32
N GLN A 107 9.61 -7.53 -6.78
CA GLN A 107 9.95 -6.25 -6.15
C GLN A 107 10.86 -6.42 -4.93
N PHE A 108 10.65 -7.48 -4.14
CA PHE A 108 11.47 -7.79 -2.96
C PHE A 108 12.64 -8.74 -3.25
N GLY A 109 12.86 -9.13 -4.51
CA GLY A 109 14.00 -9.97 -4.91
C GLY A 109 13.85 -11.46 -4.53
N PHE A 110 12.64 -11.93 -4.28
CA PHE A 110 12.37 -13.35 -4.05
C PHE A 110 12.38 -14.14 -5.36
N LYS A 111 12.97 -15.34 -5.31
CA LYS A 111 12.91 -16.32 -6.40
C LYS A 111 11.70 -17.21 -6.20
N LEU A 112 10.85 -17.32 -7.21
CA LEU A 112 9.81 -18.34 -7.26
C LEU A 112 10.40 -19.61 -7.86
N ALA A 113 10.09 -20.76 -7.27
CA ALA A 113 10.38 -22.03 -7.91
C ALA A 113 9.54 -22.14 -9.17
N SER A 114 10.13 -22.60 -10.28
CA SER A 114 9.39 -22.96 -11.47
C SER A 114 8.52 -24.18 -11.16
N SER A 115 7.22 -24.08 -11.47
CA SER A 115 6.29 -25.20 -11.48
C SER A 115 6.66 -26.23 -12.54
#